data_AF-A0A7X9GS29-F1
#
_entry.id   AF-A0A7X9GS29-F1
#
_cell.length_a   1.000
_cell.length_b   1.000
_cell.length_c   1.000
_cell.angle_alpha   90.00
_cell.angle_beta   90.00
_cell.angle_gamma   90.00
#
_symmetry.space_group_name_H-M   'P 1'
#
loop_
_entity.id
_entity.type
_entity.pdbx_description
1 polymer ?
#
loop_
_entity_poly.entity_id
_entity_poly.type
_entity_poly.pdbx_seq_one_letter_code
_entity_poly.pdbx_strand_id
1 'polypeptide(L)'
;MNKCIIFGFILTLLGVGLISCSDREEEVTEYNLDRVLTPFDIKYSLDDIVGLTLTWKDLEEADGYIVELYTDSLQFLEENLLVMDEVLTNKFEYILMGNTQYSARIKSVSTSNNDSKWNGIAFKTSFKSVFLPFEKGDITETSLRFRFPKGTYATLVELKSGSSEISREITDEEINTGILEFTDLLSNVTYTAILYDGDKIIGEVTATTIMDGAIEIKPSDDWKALLESAKEGDAFLFDEGIYLLDEGEEVVTISTSITIMGKIAAEPTIQAQFEIDNLDGANSPSIVFKHVKLEGKDQAIDYAIRLIAKNGNYGDIVLESAEISNYNKAFIASSTDNTSSVKINSINIEDCIVSNIKTDGAEAIDIRYGYLVLLTINNSTFNNVAPGRAFIRLDDASSNYPGMNSVVEVKNSTFYKVNNTVTSKGFFYVRFKTNTLLFKNNLMVQSEGIFSKESKTSDIICENNNYFNAPNYLDGGAITGAKIDTASPMMEDPEFEDPDNGDFTIGNGTLKVGDPRWYN
;
A
#
# COMPACT_ATOMS: atom_id res chain seq x y z
N MET A 1 -49.86 -45.10 53.39
CA MET A 1 -51.27 -44.79 53.03
C MET A 1 -51.55 -43.38 53.50
N ASN A 2 -51.95 -42.50 52.58
CA ASN A 2 -52.54 -41.16 52.75
C ASN A 2 -51.72 -39.99 53.38
N LYS A 3 -51.33 -39.08 52.46
CA LYS A 3 -51.39 -37.59 52.48
C LYS A 3 -52.27 -36.99 53.61
N CYS A 4 -52.11 -35.77 54.14
CA CYS A 4 -51.32 -34.57 53.86
C CYS A 4 -51.67 -33.53 54.97
N ILE A 5 -50.71 -32.64 55.28
CA ILE A 5 -50.87 -31.20 55.64
C ILE A 5 -51.60 -30.85 56.97
N ILE A 6 -50.96 -30.00 57.80
CA ILE A 6 -51.43 -28.66 58.26
C ILE A 6 -50.48 -28.10 59.35
N PHE A 7 -49.96 -26.91 59.07
CA PHE A 7 -49.58 -25.77 59.93
C PHE A 7 -49.12 -25.96 61.40
N GLY A 8 -47.99 -25.32 61.72
CA GLY A 8 -48.04 -24.12 62.58
C GLY A 8 -47.29 -24.15 63.92
N PHE A 9 -46.52 -23.07 64.13
CA PHE A 9 -45.95 -22.54 65.39
C PHE A 9 -44.72 -23.25 65.98
N ILE A 10 -43.49 -22.71 65.78
CA ILE A 10 -42.87 -21.53 66.43
C ILE A 10 -42.60 -21.78 67.94
N LEU A 11 -41.32 -21.91 68.34
CA LEU A 11 -40.53 -20.83 68.97
C LEU A 11 -39.17 -21.36 69.52
N THR A 12 -38.08 -20.93 68.86
CA THR A 12 -36.75 -20.52 69.34
C THR A 12 -35.93 -21.35 70.34
N LEU A 13 -34.64 -21.57 70.00
CA LEU A 13 -33.54 -20.84 70.65
C LEU A 13 -32.23 -20.82 69.82
N LEU A 14 -31.73 -19.59 69.59
CA LEU A 14 -30.35 -19.11 69.39
C LEU A 14 -29.39 -19.78 68.39
N GLY A 15 -29.10 -19.04 67.31
CA GLY A 15 -27.85 -19.08 66.54
C GLY A 15 -27.60 -17.71 65.92
N VAL A 16 -26.49 -17.07 66.29
CA VAL A 16 -26.13 -15.70 65.88
C VAL A 16 -25.57 -15.71 64.46
N GLY A 17 -26.19 -14.95 63.56
CA GLY A 17 -25.72 -14.68 62.20
C GLY A 17 -26.40 -13.40 61.69
N LEU A 18 -25.59 -12.41 61.33
CA LEU A 18 -26.00 -11.05 60.98
C LEU A 18 -26.98 -11.03 59.80
N ILE A 19 -27.98 -10.17 59.94
CA ILE A 19 -29.14 -10.00 59.08
C ILE A 19 -28.74 -9.31 57.78
N SER A 20 -29.02 -10.02 56.69
CA SER A 20 -29.35 -9.54 55.35
C SER A 20 -30.06 -8.18 55.37
N CYS A 21 -29.45 -7.14 54.81
CA CYS A 21 -30.19 -5.97 54.33
C CYS A 21 -31.02 -6.46 53.14
N SER A 22 -32.33 -6.54 53.35
CA SER A 22 -33.30 -6.89 52.33
C SER A 22 -33.45 -5.73 51.35
N ASP A 23 -32.74 -5.80 50.24
CA ASP A 23 -33.15 -5.18 48.98
C ASP A 23 -32.99 -6.25 47.89
N ARG A 24 -34.07 -6.97 47.61
CA ARG A 24 -34.21 -7.63 46.32
C ARG A 24 -34.56 -6.50 45.37
N GLU A 25 -33.61 -6.13 44.51
CA GLU A 25 -33.96 -5.37 43.31
C GLU A 25 -35.05 -6.17 42.58
N GLU A 26 -36.22 -5.57 42.41
CA GLU A 26 -37.21 -6.10 41.48
C GLU A 26 -36.54 -6.16 40.11
N GLU A 27 -36.52 -7.36 39.52
CA GLU A 27 -36.05 -7.54 38.16
C GLU A 27 -36.98 -6.73 37.25
N VAL A 28 -36.44 -5.66 36.64
CA VAL A 28 -37.18 -4.82 35.69
C VAL A 28 -37.54 -5.68 34.49
N THR A 29 -38.80 -6.12 34.45
CA THR A 29 -39.33 -7.03 33.42
C THR A 29 -40.01 -6.28 32.28
N GLU A 30 -40.24 -4.98 32.43
CA GLU A 30 -40.77 -4.08 31.39
C GLU A 30 -40.01 -2.76 31.40
N TYR A 31 -39.35 -2.43 30.29
CA TYR A 31 -38.75 -1.12 30.05
C TYR A 31 -39.79 -0.25 29.34
N ASN A 32 -40.45 0.64 30.08
CA ASN A 32 -41.37 1.61 29.49
C ASN A 32 -40.56 2.82 29.00
N LEU A 33 -40.02 2.71 27.79
CA LEU A 33 -39.23 3.78 27.18
C LEU A 33 -40.17 4.79 26.51
N ASP A 34 -40.02 6.07 26.83
CA ASP A 34 -40.73 7.16 26.14
C ASP A 34 -40.38 7.25 24.63
N ARG A 35 -39.36 6.51 24.19
CA ARG A 35 -38.77 6.54 22.86
C ARG A 35 -38.23 5.16 22.46
N VAL A 36 -38.41 4.75 21.21
CA VAL A 36 -37.78 3.53 20.69
C VAL A 36 -36.26 3.65 20.64
N LEU A 37 -35.59 2.50 20.75
CA LEU A 37 -34.12 2.42 20.74
C LEU A 37 -33.53 2.94 19.43
N THR A 38 -32.39 3.63 19.54
CA THR A 38 -31.62 4.12 18.41
C THR A 38 -30.93 2.94 17.70
N PRO A 39 -30.95 2.88 16.35
CA PRO A 39 -30.22 1.87 15.60
C PRO A 39 -28.72 1.85 15.97
N PHE A 40 -28.17 0.66 16.15
CA PHE A 40 -26.75 0.45 16.48
C PHE A 40 -26.20 -0.74 15.71
N ASP A 41 -24.87 -0.92 15.77
CA ASP A 41 -24.15 -1.87 14.91
C ASP A 41 -24.40 -1.59 13.42
N ILE A 42 -24.41 -0.31 13.04
CA ILE A 42 -24.55 0.11 11.65
C ILE A 42 -23.27 -0.31 10.91
N LYS A 43 -23.44 -1.08 9.86
CA LYS A 43 -22.38 -1.54 8.95
C LYS A 43 -22.72 -1.12 7.54
N TYR A 44 -21.68 -0.90 6.75
CA TYR A 44 -21.80 -0.71 5.31
C TYR A 44 -20.95 -1.76 4.60
N SER A 45 -21.36 -2.10 3.38
CA SER A 45 -20.55 -2.83 2.40
C SER A 45 -20.75 -2.19 1.04
N LEU A 46 -19.73 -2.28 0.20
CA LEU A 46 -19.72 -1.76 -1.16
C LEU A 46 -19.38 -2.92 -2.11
N ASP A 47 -20.10 -3.03 -3.21
CA ASP A 47 -19.74 -3.93 -4.31
C ASP A 47 -18.88 -3.24 -5.38
N ASP A 48 -18.46 -4.01 -6.39
CA ASP A 48 -17.61 -3.59 -7.52
C ASP A 48 -18.16 -2.43 -8.37
N ILE A 49 -19.46 -2.10 -8.24
CA ILE A 49 -20.11 -0.98 -8.93
C ILE A 49 -20.57 0.09 -7.94
N VAL A 50 -19.91 0.17 -6.78
CA VAL A 50 -20.23 1.08 -5.67
C VAL A 50 -21.68 0.98 -5.18
N GLY A 51 -22.24 -0.23 -5.25
CA GLY A 51 -23.50 -0.61 -4.62
C GLY A 51 -23.35 -0.69 -3.11
N LEU A 52 -23.95 0.27 -2.41
CA LEU A 52 -24.06 0.33 -0.97
C LEU A 52 -25.10 -0.66 -0.46
N THR A 53 -24.70 -1.46 0.53
CA THR A 53 -25.62 -2.12 1.46
C THR A 53 -25.34 -1.63 2.88
N LEU A 54 -26.31 -0.95 3.49
CA LEU A 54 -26.33 -0.63 4.91
C LEU A 54 -27.12 -1.70 5.67
N THR A 55 -26.59 -2.15 6.79
CA THR A 55 -27.28 -3.05 7.73
C THR A 55 -27.11 -2.56 9.15
N TRP A 56 -28.10 -2.80 10.00
CA TRP A 56 -28.04 -2.52 11.44
C TRP A 56 -28.74 -3.62 12.22
N LYS A 57 -28.64 -3.59 13.55
CA LYS A 57 -29.37 -4.54 14.38
C LYS A 57 -30.88 -4.25 14.36
N ASP A 58 -31.66 -5.29 14.08
CA ASP A 58 -33.12 -5.23 14.12
C ASP A 58 -33.62 -4.98 15.56
N LEU A 59 -34.64 -4.15 15.71
CA LEU A 59 -35.14 -3.67 17.00
C LEU A 59 -36.63 -3.98 17.11
N GLU A 60 -37.00 -4.90 18.01
CA GLU A 60 -38.37 -5.42 18.15
C GLU A 60 -39.45 -4.34 18.41
N GLU A 61 -39.09 -3.20 19.00
CA GLU A 61 -40.01 -2.10 19.29
C GLU A 61 -40.14 -1.07 18.15
N ALA A 62 -39.35 -1.19 17.08
CA ALA A 62 -39.41 -0.29 15.93
C ALA A 62 -40.45 -0.77 14.91
N ASP A 63 -41.31 0.14 14.43
CA ASP A 63 -42.26 -0.14 13.34
C ASP A 63 -41.58 -0.03 11.95
N GLY A 64 -40.38 0.56 11.91
CA GLY A 64 -39.56 0.74 10.72
C GLY A 64 -38.39 1.68 11.00
N TYR A 65 -37.73 2.13 9.93
CA TYR A 65 -36.57 3.02 10.01
C TYR A 65 -36.64 4.09 8.94
N ILE A 66 -36.11 5.28 9.24
CA ILE A 66 -35.79 6.30 8.25
C ILE A 66 -34.28 6.32 8.07
N VAL A 67 -33.84 6.19 6.81
CA VAL A 67 -32.44 6.26 6.38
C VAL A 67 -32.26 7.52 5.55
N GLU A 68 -31.24 8.31 5.87
CA GLU A 68 -30.80 9.44 5.04
C GLU A 68 -29.33 9.25 4.67
N LEU A 69 -29.00 9.53 3.41
CA LEU A 69 -27.65 9.39 2.85
C LEU A 69 -27.21 10.71 2.22
N TYR A 70 -25.95 11.07 2.42
CA TYR A 70 -25.38 12.38 2.09
C TYR A 70 -24.02 12.27 1.42
N THR A 71 -23.67 13.21 0.53
CA THR A 71 -22.30 13.43 0.02
C THR A 71 -21.49 14.31 0.98
N ASP A 72 -21.29 13.86 2.22
CA ASP A 72 -20.48 14.59 3.22
C ASP A 72 -19.78 13.66 4.22
N SER A 73 -19.18 14.23 5.26
CA SER A 73 -18.56 13.48 6.36
C SER A 73 -19.25 13.78 7.71
N LEU A 74 -20.46 13.21 7.89
CA LEU A 74 -21.30 13.29 9.10
C LEU A 74 -21.80 14.71 9.41
N GLN A 75 -21.90 15.58 8.40
CA GLN A 75 -22.40 16.94 8.59
C GLN A 75 -23.94 16.97 8.50
N PHE A 76 -24.50 16.11 7.64
CA PHE A 76 -25.93 15.96 7.38
C PHE A 76 -26.60 17.27 6.98
N LEU A 77 -25.92 18.06 6.14
CA LEU A 77 -26.44 19.30 5.59
C LEU A 77 -27.45 18.99 4.48
N GLU A 78 -28.59 19.67 4.48
CA GLU A 78 -29.70 19.40 3.55
C GLU A 78 -29.30 19.53 2.07
N GLU A 79 -28.36 20.42 1.76
CA GLU A 79 -27.77 20.59 0.43
C GLU A 79 -26.97 19.38 -0.08
N ASN A 80 -26.52 18.50 0.82
CA ASN A 80 -25.77 17.28 0.49
C ASN A 80 -26.64 16.02 0.53
N LEU A 81 -27.95 16.13 0.80
CA LEU A 81 -28.85 14.98 0.88
C LEU A 81 -29.01 14.32 -0.49
N LEU A 82 -28.61 13.05 -0.60
CA LEU A 82 -28.80 12.23 -1.79
C LEU A 82 -30.17 11.56 -1.79
N VAL A 83 -30.52 10.94 -0.66
CA VAL A 83 -31.75 10.18 -0.52
C VAL A 83 -32.19 10.14 0.92
N MET A 84 -33.50 10.18 1.11
CA MET A 84 -34.21 9.89 2.35
C MET A 84 -35.22 8.79 2.02
N ASP A 85 -35.17 7.68 2.75
CA ASP A 85 -36.06 6.55 2.51
C ASP A 85 -36.59 5.96 3.83
N GLU A 86 -37.78 5.38 3.76
CA GLU A 86 -38.42 4.68 4.87
C GLU A 86 -38.42 3.18 4.58
N VAL A 87 -37.74 2.41 5.43
CA VAL A 87 -37.56 0.97 5.25
C VAL A 87 -38.14 0.20 6.44
N LEU A 88 -38.83 -0.90 6.14
CA LEU A 88 -39.44 -1.76 7.16
C LEU A 88 -38.49 -2.83 7.71
N THR A 89 -37.30 -2.96 7.11
CA THR A 89 -36.30 -3.96 7.47
C THR A 89 -35.02 -3.29 7.91
N ASN A 90 -34.15 -4.03 8.59
CA ASN A 90 -32.85 -3.57 9.08
C ASN A 90 -31.76 -3.48 7.98
N LYS A 91 -32.15 -3.18 6.75
CA LYS A 91 -31.32 -3.16 5.54
C LYS A 91 -31.75 -2.04 4.60
N PHE A 92 -30.79 -1.35 4.01
CA PHE A 92 -30.98 -0.35 2.96
C PHE A 92 -29.92 -0.52 1.86
N GLU A 93 -30.33 -0.36 0.60
CA GLU A 93 -29.45 -0.53 -0.56
C GLU A 93 -29.51 0.70 -1.47
N TYR A 94 -28.36 1.11 -2.03
CA TYR A 94 -28.27 2.27 -2.92
C TYR A 94 -27.04 2.18 -3.84
N ILE A 95 -27.09 2.75 -5.05
CA ILE A 95 -25.92 2.80 -5.93
C ILE A 95 -25.26 4.17 -5.85
N LEU A 96 -23.97 4.22 -5.53
CA LEU A 96 -23.23 5.45 -5.28
C LEU A 96 -22.40 5.89 -6.50
N MET A 97 -21.57 6.92 -6.31
CA MET A 97 -20.46 7.25 -7.20
C MET A 97 -19.15 6.79 -6.55
N GLY A 98 -18.16 6.40 -7.36
CA GLY A 98 -16.83 6.04 -6.89
C GLY A 98 -16.03 7.23 -6.35
N ASN A 99 -14.97 6.92 -5.59
CA ASN A 99 -14.04 7.88 -4.99
C ASN A 99 -14.69 9.05 -4.22
N THR A 100 -15.91 8.88 -3.72
CA THR A 100 -16.72 9.96 -3.14
C THR A 100 -16.94 9.71 -1.64
N GLN A 101 -16.82 10.77 -0.85
CA GLN A 101 -17.09 10.73 0.59
C GLN A 101 -18.60 10.79 0.83
N TYR A 102 -19.11 9.85 1.62
CA TYR A 102 -20.51 9.77 2.00
C TYR A 102 -20.68 9.67 3.52
N SER A 103 -21.89 10.01 3.96
CA SER A 103 -22.37 9.68 5.29
C SER A 103 -23.83 9.28 5.25
N ALA A 104 -24.23 8.36 6.12
CA ALA A 104 -25.61 7.96 6.29
C ALA A 104 -26.03 8.11 7.75
N ARG A 105 -27.29 8.44 8.00
CA ARG A 105 -27.88 8.38 9.34
C ARG A 105 -29.21 7.65 9.32
N ILE A 106 -29.49 6.95 10.41
CA ILE A 106 -30.65 6.08 10.57
C ILE A 106 -31.32 6.40 11.92
N LYS A 107 -32.65 6.43 11.93
CA LYS A 107 -33.46 6.42 13.16
C LYS A 107 -34.56 5.37 13.05
N SER A 108 -34.94 4.80 14.18
CA SER A 108 -36.12 3.96 14.31
C SER A 108 -37.37 4.84 14.40
N VAL A 109 -38.44 4.42 13.75
CA VAL A 109 -39.76 5.06 13.84
C VAL A 109 -40.75 4.16 14.57
N SER A 110 -41.71 4.78 15.26
CA SER A 110 -42.76 4.05 15.97
C SER A 110 -44.08 4.82 15.94
N THR A 111 -45.17 4.06 15.88
CA THR A 111 -46.55 4.52 15.96
C THR A 111 -47.05 4.60 17.40
N SER A 112 -46.42 3.87 18.33
CA SER A 112 -46.80 3.81 19.75
C SER A 112 -45.92 4.67 20.67
N ASN A 113 -44.65 4.84 20.33
CA ASN A 113 -43.66 5.60 21.11
C ASN A 113 -43.04 6.72 20.25
N ASN A 114 -42.27 7.62 20.87
CA ASN A 114 -41.52 8.60 20.08
C ASN A 114 -40.41 7.91 19.25
N ASP A 115 -40.14 8.40 18.04
CA ASP A 115 -39.00 7.99 17.20
C ASP A 115 -37.66 8.04 17.93
N SER A 116 -36.69 7.22 17.54
CA SER A 116 -35.36 7.24 18.15
C SER A 116 -34.60 8.55 17.85
N LYS A 117 -33.42 8.71 18.48
CA LYS A 117 -32.42 9.66 17.97
C LYS A 117 -31.77 9.09 16.71
N TRP A 118 -31.16 9.95 15.90
CA TRP A 118 -30.31 9.53 14.79
C TRP A 118 -29.02 8.90 15.27
N ASN A 119 -28.54 7.90 14.53
CA ASN A 119 -27.17 7.41 14.59
C ASN A 119 -26.62 7.35 13.16
N GLY A 120 -25.33 7.61 12.98
CA GLY A 120 -24.76 7.78 11.65
C GLY A 120 -23.41 7.11 11.47
N ILE A 121 -23.07 6.89 10.21
CA ILE A 121 -21.83 6.29 9.73
C ILE A 121 -21.31 7.11 8.55
N ALA A 122 -19.99 7.27 8.45
CA ALA A 122 -19.34 7.82 7.27
C ALA A 122 -18.51 6.74 6.60
N PHE A 123 -18.46 6.78 5.27
CA PHE A 123 -17.69 5.86 4.46
C PHE A 123 -17.31 6.54 3.14
N LYS A 124 -16.27 6.04 2.49
CA LYS A 124 -15.81 6.53 1.20
C LYS A 124 -15.85 5.39 0.20
N THR A 125 -16.38 5.63 -0.99
CA THR A 125 -16.37 4.63 -2.06
C THR A 125 -14.97 4.48 -2.65
N SER A 126 -14.58 3.24 -2.99
CA SER A 126 -13.37 2.96 -3.78
C SER A 126 -13.61 3.32 -5.26
N PHE A 127 -12.54 3.26 -6.04
CA PHE A 127 -12.55 3.51 -7.48
C PHE A 127 -11.98 2.28 -8.19
N LYS A 128 -12.77 1.65 -9.06
CA LYS A 128 -12.31 0.60 -9.96
C LYS A 128 -12.34 1.15 -11.39
N SER A 129 -11.16 1.31 -11.97
CA SER A 129 -11.01 1.85 -13.31
C SER A 129 -11.65 0.94 -14.35
N VAL A 130 -12.44 1.51 -15.26
CA VAL A 130 -12.94 0.77 -16.44
C VAL A 130 -11.87 0.57 -17.52
N PHE A 131 -10.68 1.17 -17.38
CA PHE A 131 -9.60 0.92 -18.32
C PHE A 131 -9.14 -0.54 -18.23
N LEU A 132 -8.95 -1.14 -19.39
CA LEU A 132 -8.38 -2.48 -19.53
C LEU A 132 -6.85 -2.40 -19.50
N PRO A 133 -6.16 -3.50 -19.14
CA PRO A 133 -4.70 -3.57 -19.23
C PRO A 133 -4.19 -3.19 -20.62
N PHE A 134 -3.03 -2.53 -20.68
CA PHE A 134 -2.36 -2.23 -21.94
C PHE A 134 -2.01 -3.50 -22.71
N GLU A 135 -2.03 -3.41 -24.03
CA GLU A 135 -1.56 -4.45 -24.93
C GLU A 135 -0.24 -4.03 -25.61
N LYS A 136 0.43 -5.01 -26.23
CA LYS A 136 1.65 -4.75 -27.01
C LYS A 136 1.41 -3.70 -28.09
N GLY A 137 2.19 -2.62 -28.03
CA GLY A 137 2.15 -1.52 -28.99
C GLY A 137 1.17 -0.41 -28.65
N ASP A 138 0.45 -0.51 -27.53
CA ASP A 138 -0.41 0.58 -27.03
C ASP A 138 0.41 1.78 -26.52
N ILE A 139 1.68 1.57 -26.19
CA ILE A 139 2.59 2.60 -25.67
C ILE A 139 3.78 2.70 -26.61
N THR A 140 3.99 3.90 -27.15
CA THR A 140 5.11 4.23 -28.03
C THR A 140 5.87 5.45 -27.50
N GLU A 141 6.87 5.92 -28.24
CA GLU A 141 7.63 7.13 -27.90
C GLU A 141 6.74 8.38 -27.91
N THR A 142 5.70 8.42 -28.74
CA THR A 142 4.89 9.64 -28.97
C THR A 142 3.39 9.37 -28.98
N SER A 143 2.95 8.18 -28.58
CA SER A 143 1.52 7.85 -28.52
C SER A 143 1.16 6.92 -27.39
N LEU A 144 -0.07 7.08 -26.90
CA LEU A 144 -0.72 6.20 -25.94
C LEU A 144 -2.09 5.77 -26.48
N ARG A 145 -2.36 4.48 -26.38
CA ARG A 145 -3.66 3.89 -26.69
C ARG A 145 -4.25 3.28 -25.43
N PHE A 146 -5.36 3.83 -24.97
CA PHE A 146 -6.10 3.32 -23.82
C PHE A 146 -7.31 2.51 -24.30
N ARG A 147 -7.67 1.47 -23.54
CA ARG A 147 -8.78 0.58 -23.88
C ARG A 147 -9.77 0.51 -22.74
N PHE A 148 -11.04 0.41 -23.07
CA PHE A 148 -12.12 0.21 -22.10
C PHE A 148 -13.20 -0.68 -22.74
N PRO A 149 -14.09 -1.32 -21.96
CA PRO A 149 -15.11 -2.20 -22.52
C PRO A 149 -15.95 -1.50 -23.59
N LYS A 150 -16.13 -2.15 -24.74
CA LYS A 150 -16.90 -1.60 -25.87
C LYS A 150 -18.34 -1.29 -25.46
N GLY A 151 -18.84 -0.14 -25.89
CA GLY A 151 -20.17 0.34 -25.54
C GLY A 151 -20.29 0.91 -24.13
N THR A 152 -19.20 1.04 -23.37
CA THR A 152 -19.19 1.81 -22.11
C THR A 152 -19.58 3.24 -22.43
N TYR A 153 -20.62 3.72 -21.74
CA TYR A 153 -21.03 5.10 -21.86
C TYR A 153 -20.00 5.99 -21.17
N ALA A 154 -19.40 6.89 -21.94
CA ALA A 154 -18.44 7.88 -21.47
C ALA A 154 -18.65 9.18 -22.24
N THR A 155 -18.45 10.31 -21.59
CA THR A 155 -18.73 11.64 -22.13
C THR A 155 -17.47 12.46 -22.38
N LEU A 156 -16.44 12.30 -21.54
CA LEU A 156 -15.23 13.12 -21.57
C LEU A 156 -14.00 12.25 -21.26
N VAL A 157 -12.87 12.56 -21.89
CA VAL A 157 -11.55 12.11 -21.46
C VAL A 157 -10.63 13.30 -21.20
N GLU A 158 -9.90 13.22 -20.10
CA GLU A 158 -8.76 14.08 -19.79
C GLU A 158 -7.46 13.27 -19.83
N LEU A 159 -6.42 13.80 -20.48
CA LEU A 159 -5.06 13.27 -20.43
C LEU A 159 -4.16 14.33 -19.80
N LYS A 160 -3.62 14.02 -18.62
CA LYS A 160 -2.83 14.94 -17.80
C LYS A 160 -1.37 14.51 -17.76
N SER A 161 -0.45 15.47 -17.84
CA SER A 161 0.98 15.26 -17.58
C SER A 161 1.57 16.54 -17.01
N GLY A 162 1.91 16.54 -15.72
CA GLY A 162 2.40 17.72 -15.02
C GLY A 162 1.40 18.88 -15.13
N SER A 163 1.81 19.98 -15.78
CA SER A 163 0.94 21.14 -16.04
C SER A 163 0.21 21.10 -17.39
N SER A 164 0.42 20.07 -18.20
CA SER A 164 -0.23 19.90 -19.51
C SER A 164 -1.48 19.04 -19.37
N GLU A 165 -2.54 19.44 -20.04
CA GLU A 165 -3.83 18.76 -20.00
C GLU A 165 -4.49 18.83 -21.38
N ILE A 166 -4.93 17.67 -21.87
CA ILE A 166 -5.78 17.53 -23.04
C ILE A 166 -7.14 17.09 -22.53
N SER A 167 -8.20 17.87 -22.79
CA SER A 167 -9.57 17.52 -22.41
C SER A 167 -10.47 17.60 -23.64
N ARG A 168 -11.22 16.54 -23.92
CA ARG A 168 -12.14 16.48 -25.05
C ARG A 168 -13.30 15.52 -24.82
N GLU A 169 -14.40 15.76 -25.53
CA GLU A 169 -15.53 14.84 -25.60
C GLU A 169 -15.10 13.50 -26.24
N ILE A 170 -15.69 12.42 -25.72
CA ILE A 170 -15.58 11.07 -26.28
C ILE A 170 -16.47 10.99 -27.53
N THR A 171 -15.94 10.41 -28.61
CA THR A 171 -16.70 10.21 -29.85
C THR A 171 -17.49 8.91 -29.86
N ASP A 172 -18.56 8.84 -30.67
CA ASP A 172 -19.34 7.60 -30.86
C ASP A 172 -18.46 6.43 -31.37
N GLU A 173 -17.44 6.71 -32.19
CA GLU A 173 -16.52 5.69 -32.67
C GLU A 173 -15.71 5.10 -31.50
N GLU A 174 -15.16 5.95 -30.64
CA GLU A 174 -14.38 5.53 -29.48
C GLU A 174 -15.22 4.71 -28.49
N ILE A 175 -16.50 5.05 -28.29
CA ILE A 175 -17.44 4.24 -27.50
C ILE A 175 -17.64 2.87 -28.15
N ASN A 176 -17.84 2.82 -29.47
CA ASN A 176 -18.08 1.58 -30.20
C ASN A 176 -16.84 0.68 -30.24
N THR A 177 -15.64 1.25 -30.36
CA THR A 177 -14.38 0.50 -30.42
C THR A 177 -13.81 0.19 -29.04
N GLY A 178 -14.14 1.00 -28.02
CA GLY A 178 -13.55 0.95 -26.69
C GLY A 178 -12.08 1.37 -26.69
N ILE A 179 -11.69 2.33 -27.55
CA ILE A 179 -10.29 2.72 -27.78
C ILE A 179 -10.18 4.24 -27.75
N LEU A 180 -9.20 4.76 -26.99
CA LEU A 180 -8.75 6.15 -27.03
C LEU A 180 -7.32 6.18 -27.53
N GLU A 181 -7.03 6.97 -28.54
CA GLU A 181 -5.67 7.15 -29.06
C GLU A 181 -5.26 8.61 -28.91
N PHE A 182 -4.10 8.81 -28.30
CA PHE A 182 -3.43 10.10 -28.17
C PHE A 182 -2.09 10.01 -28.86
N THR A 183 -1.85 10.89 -29.84
CA THR A 183 -0.61 11.00 -30.60
C THR A 183 0.11 12.30 -30.27
N ASP A 184 1.29 12.50 -30.86
CA ASP A 184 2.09 13.73 -30.71
C ASP A 184 2.45 14.05 -29.25
N LEU A 185 2.56 12.99 -28.43
CA LEU A 185 2.97 13.07 -27.05
C LEU A 185 4.50 13.22 -26.96
N LEU A 186 4.96 13.80 -25.85
CA LEU A 186 6.38 13.86 -25.54
C LEU A 186 6.86 12.48 -25.08
N SER A 187 8.08 12.11 -25.46
CA SER A 187 8.73 10.87 -25.06
C SER A 187 9.20 10.89 -23.61
N ASN A 188 9.23 9.72 -22.95
CA ASN A 188 9.61 9.56 -21.54
C ASN A 188 8.82 10.48 -20.60
N VAL A 189 7.52 10.62 -20.85
CA VAL A 189 6.60 11.43 -20.04
C VAL A 189 5.46 10.55 -19.56
N THR A 190 5.19 10.62 -18.25
CA THR A 190 4.07 9.96 -17.61
C THR A 190 2.79 10.76 -17.82
N TYR A 191 1.79 10.11 -18.40
CA TYR A 191 0.45 10.65 -18.62
C TYR A 191 -0.58 9.86 -17.82
N THR A 192 -1.52 10.57 -17.21
CA THR A 192 -2.70 9.99 -16.55
C THR A 192 -3.94 10.30 -17.37
N ALA A 193 -4.59 9.26 -17.89
CA ALA A 193 -5.87 9.35 -18.57
C ALA A 193 -7.01 9.17 -17.56
N ILE A 194 -7.98 10.07 -17.58
CA ILE A 194 -9.18 10.04 -16.73
C ILE A 194 -10.41 10.05 -17.65
N LEU A 195 -11.27 9.05 -17.51
CA LEU A 195 -12.50 8.87 -18.28
C LEU A 195 -13.72 9.19 -17.42
N TYR A 196 -14.67 9.93 -18.00
CA TYR A 196 -15.85 10.41 -17.29
C TYR A 196 -17.17 9.94 -17.92
N ASP A 197 -18.19 9.73 -17.08
CA ASP A 197 -19.62 9.70 -17.42
C ASP A 197 -20.32 10.89 -16.76
N GLY A 198 -20.56 11.96 -17.52
CA GLY A 198 -20.94 13.25 -17.00
C GLY A 198 -19.84 13.80 -16.08
N ASP A 199 -20.18 14.04 -14.81
CA ASP A 199 -19.24 14.48 -13.77
C ASP A 199 -18.56 13.31 -13.03
N LYS A 200 -18.91 12.05 -13.36
CA LYS A 200 -18.42 10.87 -12.66
C LYS A 200 -17.13 10.37 -13.28
N ILE A 201 -16.06 10.22 -12.50
CA ILE A 201 -14.86 9.49 -12.95
C ILE A 201 -15.20 7.99 -12.97
N ILE A 202 -15.03 7.37 -14.13
CA ILE A 202 -15.25 5.94 -14.33
C ILE A 202 -13.95 5.21 -14.70
N GLY A 203 -12.94 5.92 -15.19
CA GLY A 203 -11.64 5.37 -15.56
C GLY A 203 -10.50 6.29 -15.14
N GLU A 204 -9.42 5.73 -14.60
CA GLU A 204 -8.15 6.39 -14.36
C GLU A 204 -7.05 5.36 -14.62
N VAL A 205 -6.07 5.72 -15.44
CA VAL A 205 -4.92 4.88 -15.73
C VAL A 205 -3.73 5.75 -16.08
N THR A 206 -2.55 5.32 -15.67
CA THR A 206 -1.30 6.03 -15.93
C THR A 206 -0.40 5.19 -16.83
N ALA A 207 0.29 5.85 -17.77
CA ALA A 207 1.29 5.24 -18.63
C ALA A 207 2.41 6.23 -18.95
N THR A 208 3.62 5.72 -19.12
CA THR A 208 4.78 6.52 -19.52
C THR A 208 5.15 6.20 -20.96
N THR A 209 5.21 7.21 -21.82
CA THR A 209 5.70 7.04 -23.20
C THR A 209 7.15 6.57 -23.20
N ILE A 210 7.53 5.81 -24.23
CA ILE A 210 8.89 5.27 -24.36
C ILE A 210 9.89 6.43 -24.56
N MET A 211 11.14 6.27 -24.12
CA MET A 211 12.18 7.25 -24.38
C MET A 211 12.54 7.26 -25.87
N ASP A 212 12.57 8.46 -26.48
CA ASP A 212 13.01 8.66 -27.86
C ASP A 212 14.45 8.16 -28.05
N GLY A 213 14.67 7.35 -29.09
CA GLY A 213 15.99 6.80 -29.40
C GLY A 213 16.43 5.64 -28.50
N ALA A 214 15.52 5.00 -27.75
CA ALA A 214 15.84 3.82 -26.97
C ALA A 214 16.37 2.68 -27.85
N ILE A 215 17.44 2.03 -27.41
CA ILE A 215 18.06 0.89 -28.07
C ILE A 215 17.24 -0.35 -27.75
N GLU A 216 16.62 -0.96 -28.76
CA GLU A 216 15.87 -2.21 -28.59
C GLU A 216 16.82 -3.39 -28.32
N ILE A 217 16.51 -4.19 -27.30
CA ILE A 217 17.32 -5.31 -26.82
C ILE A 217 16.49 -6.59 -26.85
N LYS A 218 16.99 -7.63 -27.50
CA LYS A 218 16.35 -8.96 -27.63
C LYS A 218 17.12 -10.01 -26.82
N PRO A 219 16.47 -11.11 -26.40
CA PRO A 219 17.15 -12.16 -25.64
C PRO A 219 18.37 -12.78 -26.34
N SER A 220 18.44 -12.69 -27.67
CA SER A 220 19.57 -13.19 -28.47
C SER A 220 20.76 -12.22 -28.58
N ASP A 221 20.61 -10.98 -28.13
CA ASP A 221 21.66 -9.98 -28.21
C ASP A 221 22.69 -10.19 -27.10
N ASP A 222 23.91 -9.71 -27.32
CA ASP A 222 24.91 -9.55 -26.25
C ASP A 222 24.55 -8.30 -25.42
N TRP A 223 23.44 -8.42 -24.70
CA TRP A 223 22.84 -7.33 -23.93
C TRP A 223 23.75 -6.86 -22.80
N LYS A 224 24.57 -7.75 -22.22
CA LYS A 224 25.59 -7.38 -21.24
C LYS A 224 26.61 -6.43 -21.86
N ALA A 225 27.22 -6.79 -23.00
CA ALA A 225 28.20 -5.91 -23.63
C ALA A 225 27.59 -4.56 -24.07
N LEU A 226 26.33 -4.55 -24.49
CA LEU A 226 25.62 -3.31 -24.83
C LEU A 226 25.45 -2.39 -23.61
N LEU A 227 25.09 -2.95 -22.44
CA LEU A 227 24.98 -2.18 -21.20
C LEU A 227 26.34 -1.71 -20.68
N GLU A 228 27.37 -2.57 -20.70
CA GLU A 228 28.73 -2.24 -20.22
C GLU A 228 29.45 -1.21 -21.11
N SER A 229 29.02 -1.06 -22.37
CA SER A 229 29.55 -0.07 -23.32
C SER A 229 28.64 1.14 -23.54
N ALA A 230 27.58 1.27 -22.72
CA ALA A 230 26.63 2.36 -22.80
C ALA A 230 27.30 3.73 -22.63
N LYS A 231 26.71 4.74 -23.27
CA LYS A 231 27.07 6.15 -23.11
C LYS A 231 26.12 6.83 -22.12
N GLU A 232 26.58 7.95 -21.59
CA GLU A 232 25.77 8.76 -20.67
C GLU A 232 24.43 9.13 -21.30
N GLY A 233 23.35 8.71 -20.63
CA GLY A 233 21.97 8.96 -21.03
C GLY A 233 21.34 7.90 -21.93
N ASP A 234 22.07 6.84 -22.31
CA ASP A 234 21.50 5.77 -23.15
C ASP A 234 20.30 5.10 -22.45
N ALA A 235 19.28 4.76 -23.24
CA ALA A 235 18.12 3.99 -22.80
C ALA A 235 18.01 2.69 -23.58
N PHE A 236 17.61 1.63 -22.91
CA PHE A 236 17.52 0.28 -23.44
C PHE A 236 16.11 -0.25 -23.24
N LEU A 237 15.44 -0.58 -24.35
CA LEU A 237 14.10 -1.16 -24.37
C LEU A 237 14.21 -2.67 -24.59
N PHE A 238 14.04 -3.42 -23.52
CA PHE A 238 14.08 -4.88 -23.53
C PHE A 238 12.73 -5.42 -24.03
N ASP A 239 12.80 -6.25 -25.06
CA ASP A 239 11.68 -7.05 -25.55
C ASP A 239 11.24 -8.11 -24.52
N GLU A 240 10.04 -8.64 -24.70
CA GLU A 240 9.56 -9.78 -23.92
C GLU A 240 10.54 -10.95 -24.01
N GLY A 241 10.92 -11.50 -22.86
CA GLY A 241 11.77 -12.69 -22.80
C GLY A 241 12.51 -12.85 -21.48
N ILE A 242 13.29 -13.93 -21.41
CA ILE A 242 14.19 -14.22 -20.29
C ILE A 242 15.62 -13.91 -20.75
N TYR A 243 16.28 -12.98 -20.07
CA TYR A 243 17.63 -12.53 -20.32
C TYR A 243 18.57 -13.20 -19.34
N LEU A 244 19.39 -14.10 -19.88
CA LEU A 244 20.39 -14.85 -19.14
C LEU A 244 21.77 -14.34 -19.52
N LEU A 245 22.67 -14.34 -18.54
CA LEU A 245 24.10 -14.20 -18.80
C LEU A 245 24.71 -15.55 -19.22
N ASP A 246 25.90 -15.48 -19.82
CA ASP A 246 26.67 -16.66 -20.17
C ASP A 246 27.02 -17.51 -18.93
N GLU A 247 27.30 -18.79 -19.16
CA GLU A 247 27.60 -19.72 -18.07
C GLU A 247 28.78 -19.24 -17.21
N GLY A 248 28.53 -19.08 -15.91
CA GLY A 248 29.53 -18.60 -14.94
C GLY A 248 29.56 -17.08 -14.77
N GLU A 249 28.75 -16.34 -15.51
CA GLU A 249 28.54 -14.92 -15.34
C GLU A 249 27.24 -14.62 -14.58
N GLU A 250 27.31 -13.65 -13.67
CA GLU A 250 26.16 -13.22 -12.85
C GLU A 250 26.04 -11.71 -12.75
N VAL A 251 27.03 -10.96 -13.27
CA VAL A 251 27.18 -9.52 -13.02
C VAL A 251 27.23 -8.74 -14.33
N VAL A 252 26.54 -7.61 -14.34
CA VAL A 252 26.63 -6.55 -15.36
C VAL A 252 27.11 -5.26 -14.70
N THR A 253 28.19 -4.67 -15.21
CA THR A 253 28.76 -3.44 -14.64
C THR A 253 28.33 -2.19 -15.40
N ILE A 254 27.76 -1.21 -14.70
CA ILE A 254 27.28 0.05 -15.27
C ILE A 254 28.09 1.21 -14.67
N SER A 255 28.73 2.01 -15.52
CA SER A 255 29.60 3.12 -15.08
C SER A 255 29.12 4.52 -15.46
N THR A 256 27.95 4.62 -16.11
CA THR A 256 27.37 5.85 -16.65
C THR A 256 25.87 5.86 -16.36
N SER A 257 25.21 7.01 -16.50
CA SER A 257 23.76 7.05 -16.29
C SER A 257 23.01 6.40 -17.44
N ILE A 258 22.12 5.46 -17.16
CA ILE A 258 21.31 4.75 -18.17
C ILE A 258 19.89 4.47 -17.69
N THR A 259 19.00 4.17 -18.64
CA THR A 259 17.66 3.65 -18.36
C THR A 259 17.48 2.26 -18.95
N ILE A 260 16.96 1.32 -18.17
CA ILE A 260 16.58 -0.03 -18.59
C ILE A 260 15.06 -0.14 -18.44
N MET A 261 14.37 -0.39 -19.55
CA MET A 261 12.92 -0.45 -19.58
C MET A 261 12.40 -1.67 -20.32
N GLY A 262 11.31 -2.26 -19.83
CA GLY A 262 10.52 -3.25 -20.56
C GLY A 262 9.32 -2.64 -21.26
N LYS A 263 8.67 -3.44 -22.10
CA LYS A 263 7.37 -3.07 -22.71
C LYS A 263 6.25 -3.41 -21.71
N ILE A 264 5.40 -2.42 -21.43
CA ILE A 264 4.23 -2.59 -20.55
C ILE A 264 3.34 -3.72 -21.11
N ALA A 265 2.95 -4.68 -20.24
CA ALA A 265 2.28 -5.95 -20.54
C ALA A 265 3.12 -7.08 -21.18
N ALA A 266 4.43 -6.89 -21.31
CA ALA A 266 5.36 -7.91 -21.78
C ALA A 266 6.73 -7.73 -21.09
N GLU A 267 6.71 -7.65 -19.76
CA GLU A 267 7.89 -7.31 -18.96
C GLU A 267 8.99 -8.37 -19.12
N PRO A 268 10.23 -7.96 -19.46
CA PRO A 268 11.36 -8.87 -19.54
C PRO A 268 11.75 -9.36 -18.15
N THR A 269 12.16 -10.62 -18.06
CA THR A 269 12.84 -11.16 -16.89
C THR A 269 14.35 -11.13 -17.12
N ILE A 270 15.08 -10.40 -16.28
CA ILE A 270 16.53 -10.26 -16.35
C ILE A 270 17.15 -10.94 -15.14
N GLN A 271 17.93 -12.00 -15.40
CA GLN A 271 18.65 -12.74 -14.36
C GLN A 271 20.09 -12.25 -14.26
N ALA A 272 20.30 -11.19 -13.47
CA ALA A 272 21.63 -10.65 -13.19
C ALA A 272 21.69 -9.85 -11.90
N GLN A 273 22.91 -9.63 -11.44
CA GLN A 273 23.29 -8.57 -10.51
C GLN A 273 23.78 -7.35 -11.31
N PHE A 274 23.28 -6.17 -10.98
CA PHE A 274 23.74 -4.92 -11.54
C PHE A 274 24.75 -4.26 -10.59
N GLU A 275 26.01 -4.18 -11.01
CA GLU A 275 27.03 -3.43 -10.29
C GLU A 275 27.14 -2.02 -10.85
N ILE A 276 26.91 -1.01 -10.02
CA ILE A 276 27.11 0.39 -10.39
C ILE A 276 28.51 0.80 -9.94
N ASP A 277 29.33 1.16 -10.92
CA ASP A 277 30.71 1.56 -10.72
C ASP A 277 30.90 3.07 -10.87
N ASN A 278 31.68 3.66 -9.97
CA ASN A 278 32.17 5.03 -10.07
C ASN A 278 33.66 5.13 -9.69
N LEU A 279 34.49 4.19 -10.17
CA LEU A 279 35.93 4.16 -9.88
C LEU A 279 36.67 5.46 -10.24
N ASP A 280 36.23 6.17 -11.28
CA ASP A 280 36.88 7.41 -11.74
C ASP A 280 36.51 8.63 -10.88
N GLY A 281 35.46 8.54 -10.06
CA GLY A 281 35.00 9.58 -9.13
C GLY A 281 34.54 10.90 -9.76
N ALA A 282 34.65 11.03 -11.09
CA ALA A 282 34.33 12.23 -11.86
C ALA A 282 32.84 12.33 -12.22
N ASN A 283 32.14 11.19 -12.28
CA ASN A 283 30.74 11.09 -12.66
C ASN A 283 29.86 10.78 -11.44
N SER A 284 28.55 10.81 -11.63
CA SER A 284 27.56 10.35 -10.65
C SER A 284 26.52 9.51 -11.36
N PRO A 285 26.85 8.23 -11.69
CA PRO A 285 25.99 7.39 -12.50
C PRO A 285 24.63 7.22 -11.81
N SER A 286 23.57 7.33 -12.59
CA SER A 286 22.19 7.06 -12.19
C SER A 286 21.65 5.86 -12.96
N ILE A 287 20.83 5.03 -12.34
CA ILE A 287 20.19 3.91 -13.03
C ILE A 287 18.69 3.95 -12.81
N VAL A 288 17.95 3.72 -13.88
CA VAL A 288 16.49 3.67 -13.86
C VAL A 288 16.04 2.34 -14.41
N PHE A 289 15.21 1.61 -13.65
CA PHE A 289 14.52 0.40 -14.06
C PHE A 289 13.03 0.67 -14.15
N LYS A 290 12.41 0.39 -15.31
CA LYS A 290 10.95 0.54 -15.52
C LYS A 290 10.34 -0.70 -16.15
N HIS A 291 9.26 -1.24 -15.58
CA HIS A 291 8.51 -2.36 -16.19
C HIS A 291 9.40 -3.57 -16.50
N VAL A 292 10.23 -3.96 -15.55
CA VAL A 292 11.15 -5.12 -15.68
C VAL A 292 11.02 -6.03 -14.47
N LYS A 293 11.35 -7.31 -14.67
CA LYS A 293 11.53 -8.29 -13.60
C LYS A 293 13.01 -8.58 -13.39
N LEU A 294 13.56 -8.25 -12.22
CA LEU A 294 14.91 -8.60 -11.82
C LEU A 294 14.85 -9.87 -10.96
N GLU A 295 15.48 -10.95 -11.39
CA GLU A 295 15.35 -12.25 -10.72
C GLU A 295 16.72 -12.83 -10.34
N GLY A 296 16.90 -13.13 -9.05
CA GLY A 296 18.13 -13.69 -8.50
C GLY A 296 18.33 -15.19 -8.72
N LYS A 297 17.61 -15.81 -9.67
CA LYS A 297 17.71 -17.22 -10.08
C LYS A 297 17.68 -18.18 -8.89
N ASP A 298 16.54 -18.24 -8.20
CA ASP A 298 16.35 -19.04 -6.98
C ASP A 298 17.45 -18.83 -5.92
N GLN A 299 17.86 -17.58 -5.70
CA GLN A 299 18.90 -17.18 -4.75
C GLN A 299 20.31 -17.69 -5.12
N ALA A 300 20.58 -17.97 -6.39
CA ALA A 300 21.94 -18.16 -6.88
C ALA A 300 22.71 -16.84 -6.95
N ILE A 301 22.01 -15.73 -7.23
CA ILE A 301 22.60 -14.40 -7.35
C ILE A 301 22.47 -13.65 -6.01
N ASP A 302 23.55 -12.99 -5.60
CA ASP A 302 23.65 -12.35 -4.30
C ASP A 302 22.88 -11.04 -4.19
N TYR A 303 23.06 -10.12 -5.14
CA TYR A 303 22.52 -8.76 -5.06
C TYR A 303 21.73 -8.42 -6.32
N ALA A 304 20.59 -7.72 -6.18
CA ALA A 304 19.93 -7.11 -7.34
C ALA A 304 20.76 -5.92 -7.85
N ILE A 305 21.01 -4.94 -6.97
CA ILE A 305 21.82 -3.75 -7.28
C ILE A 305 22.93 -3.60 -6.25
N ARG A 306 24.15 -3.38 -6.71
CA ARG A 306 25.33 -3.23 -5.84
C ARG A 306 26.22 -2.07 -6.27
N LEU A 307 26.51 -1.15 -5.36
CA LEU A 307 27.47 -0.07 -5.58
C LEU A 307 28.87 -0.53 -5.18
N ILE A 308 29.82 -0.51 -6.10
CA ILE A 308 31.12 -1.18 -5.87
C ILE A 308 32.28 -0.24 -5.54
N ALA A 309 32.25 1.02 -5.99
CA ALA A 309 33.33 1.94 -5.68
C ALA A 309 33.33 2.30 -4.19
N LYS A 310 34.51 2.27 -3.56
CA LYS A 310 34.68 2.60 -2.13
C LYS A 310 34.41 4.08 -1.86
N ASN A 311 34.77 4.95 -2.79
CA ASN A 311 34.57 6.40 -2.70
C ASN A 311 33.93 6.86 -4.00
N GLY A 312 32.98 7.77 -3.92
CA GLY A 312 32.31 8.28 -5.12
C GLY A 312 30.92 8.82 -4.81
N ASN A 313 30.42 9.62 -5.74
CA ASN A 313 29.04 10.08 -5.74
C ASN A 313 28.25 9.20 -6.72
N TYR A 314 27.08 8.73 -6.31
CA TYR A 314 26.12 8.05 -7.16
C TYR A 314 24.92 8.97 -7.29
N GLY A 315 24.36 9.00 -8.49
CA GLY A 315 23.14 9.75 -8.76
C GLY A 315 21.93 9.02 -8.19
N ASP A 316 20.86 8.96 -8.99
CA ASP A 316 19.59 8.38 -8.58
C ASP A 316 19.53 6.90 -8.97
N ILE A 317 19.01 6.07 -8.06
CA ILE A 317 18.62 4.69 -8.34
C ILE A 317 17.10 4.66 -8.30
N VAL A 318 16.47 4.45 -9.45
CA VAL A 318 15.02 4.52 -9.59
C VAL A 318 14.49 3.17 -10.05
N LEU A 319 13.50 2.64 -9.32
CA LEU A 319 12.72 1.48 -9.71
C LEU A 319 11.25 1.89 -9.76
N GLU A 320 10.64 1.76 -10.93
CA GLU A 320 9.25 2.13 -11.20
C GLU A 320 8.54 0.93 -11.83
N SER A 321 7.42 0.51 -11.25
CA SER A 321 6.61 -0.60 -11.79
C SER A 321 7.47 -1.84 -12.09
N ALA A 322 8.34 -2.22 -11.15
CA ALA A 322 9.29 -3.32 -11.33
C ALA A 322 9.02 -4.46 -10.34
N GLU A 323 9.31 -5.70 -10.77
CA GLU A 323 9.30 -6.88 -9.91
C GLU A 323 10.75 -7.27 -9.59
N ILE A 324 11.06 -7.50 -8.31
CA ILE A 324 12.40 -7.91 -7.89
C ILE A 324 12.27 -9.12 -6.99
N SER A 325 12.88 -10.25 -7.36
CA SER A 325 12.66 -11.50 -6.63
C SER A 325 13.90 -12.36 -6.46
N ASN A 326 13.89 -13.18 -5.41
CA ASN A 326 14.77 -14.35 -5.26
C ASN A 326 16.28 -14.06 -5.21
N TYR A 327 16.72 -12.96 -4.58
CA TYR A 327 18.14 -12.69 -4.34
C TYR A 327 18.62 -13.19 -2.95
N ASN A 328 19.84 -13.69 -2.88
CA ASN A 328 20.39 -14.33 -1.67
C ASN A 328 20.78 -13.31 -0.57
N LYS A 329 21.33 -12.15 -0.92
CA LYS A 329 21.88 -11.18 0.04
C LYS A 329 21.08 -9.90 0.15
N ALA A 330 21.06 -9.04 -0.86
CA ALA A 330 20.36 -7.76 -0.73
C ALA A 330 19.59 -7.39 -1.97
N PHE A 331 18.58 -6.56 -1.78
CA PHE A 331 17.95 -5.86 -2.87
C PHE A 331 18.90 -4.75 -3.37
N ILE A 332 19.34 -3.87 -2.46
CA ILE A 332 20.31 -2.82 -2.79
C ILE A 332 21.42 -2.83 -1.74
N ALA A 333 22.68 -2.86 -2.17
CA ALA A 333 23.82 -2.80 -1.27
C ALA A 333 24.89 -1.82 -1.75
N SER A 334 25.60 -1.19 -0.81
CA SER A 334 26.84 -0.50 -1.11
C SER A 334 28.06 -1.37 -0.82
N SER A 335 29.24 -0.86 -1.15
CA SER A 335 30.52 -1.39 -0.66
C SER A 335 30.46 -1.61 0.86
N THR A 336 30.89 -2.78 1.30
CA THR A 336 30.96 -3.15 2.73
C THR A 336 32.26 -2.70 3.40
N ASP A 337 33.15 -2.01 2.68
CA ASP A 337 34.42 -1.52 3.20
C ASP A 337 34.18 -0.38 4.21
N ASN A 338 34.76 -0.50 5.40
CA ASN A 338 34.59 0.45 6.51
C ASN A 338 35.34 1.78 6.33
N THR A 339 36.10 1.91 5.24
CA THR A 339 36.73 3.16 4.79
C THR A 339 35.95 3.84 3.67
N SER A 340 34.79 3.30 3.28
CA SER A 340 34.00 3.86 2.19
C SER A 340 33.51 5.28 2.51
N SER A 341 33.42 6.11 1.47
CA SER A 341 32.80 7.43 1.50
C SER A 341 31.91 7.60 0.28
N VAL A 342 30.92 6.71 0.17
CA VAL A 342 29.93 6.77 -0.92
C VAL A 342 28.83 7.75 -0.56
N LYS A 343 28.50 8.65 -1.49
CA LYS A 343 27.28 9.47 -1.42
C LYS A 343 26.31 8.98 -2.48
N ILE A 344 25.04 8.79 -2.13
CA ILE A 344 23.97 8.38 -3.05
C ILE A 344 22.92 9.50 -3.03
N ASN A 345 22.55 10.02 -4.20
CA ASN A 345 21.61 11.12 -4.28
C ASN A 345 20.19 10.68 -3.92
N SER A 346 19.68 9.61 -4.52
CA SER A 346 18.43 9.03 -4.07
C SER A 346 18.31 7.55 -4.42
N ILE A 347 17.47 6.86 -3.66
CA ILE A 347 16.88 5.59 -4.03
C ILE A 347 15.36 5.79 -4.02
N ASN A 348 14.72 5.64 -5.18
CA ASN A 348 13.27 5.76 -5.33
C ASN A 348 12.69 4.41 -5.76
N ILE A 349 11.78 3.87 -4.95
CA ILE A 349 11.08 2.61 -5.20
C ILE A 349 9.59 2.93 -5.23
N GLU A 350 9.02 2.89 -6.43
CA GLU A 350 7.62 3.27 -6.70
C GLU A 350 6.93 2.14 -7.45
N ASP A 351 5.71 1.79 -7.03
CA ASP A 351 4.88 0.79 -7.72
C ASP A 351 5.57 -0.59 -7.90
N CYS A 352 6.44 -0.97 -6.97
CA CYS A 352 7.24 -2.19 -7.10
C CYS A 352 6.67 -3.36 -6.29
N ILE A 353 6.97 -4.59 -6.72
CA ILE A 353 6.78 -5.82 -5.94
C ILE A 353 8.16 -6.44 -5.70
N VAL A 354 8.56 -6.54 -4.44
CA VAL A 354 9.85 -7.12 -4.03
C VAL A 354 9.60 -8.37 -3.18
N SER A 355 10.12 -9.52 -3.61
CA SER A 355 9.87 -10.79 -2.93
C SER A 355 11.13 -11.61 -2.66
N ASN A 356 11.11 -12.40 -1.59
CA ASN A 356 12.09 -13.45 -1.32
C ASN A 356 13.56 -12.99 -1.32
N ILE A 357 13.82 -11.82 -0.73
CA ILE A 357 15.19 -11.33 -0.50
C ILE A 357 15.68 -11.90 0.84
N LYS A 358 16.51 -12.93 0.76
CA LYS A 358 16.85 -13.80 1.90
C LYS A 358 17.67 -13.11 2.99
N THR A 359 18.55 -12.17 2.62
CA THR A 359 19.45 -11.46 3.56
C THR A 359 20.50 -12.35 4.24
N ASP A 360 21.13 -13.23 3.47
CA ASP A 360 22.23 -14.08 3.95
C ASP A 360 23.57 -13.33 4.04
N GLY A 361 23.74 -12.56 5.12
CA GLY A 361 24.96 -11.79 5.39
C GLY A 361 24.91 -10.31 5.00
N ALA A 362 23.72 -9.82 4.62
CA ALA A 362 23.40 -8.42 4.36
C ALA A 362 22.06 -8.02 5.00
N GLU A 363 21.62 -6.80 4.74
CA GLU A 363 20.28 -6.28 4.98
C GLU A 363 19.54 -6.11 3.64
N ALA A 364 18.23 -5.84 3.60
CA ALA A 364 17.54 -5.72 2.30
C ALA A 364 18.01 -4.49 1.52
N ILE A 365 18.07 -3.33 2.19
CA ILE A 365 18.77 -2.13 1.73
C ILE A 365 19.96 -1.93 2.68
N ASP A 366 21.18 -2.23 2.22
CA ASP A 366 22.40 -2.28 3.03
C ASP A 366 23.41 -1.22 2.58
N ILE A 367 23.24 0.01 3.06
CA ILE A 367 24.19 1.10 2.80
C ILE A 367 25.16 1.22 3.98
N ARG A 368 26.37 0.68 3.78
CA ARG A 368 27.43 0.69 4.78
C ARG A 368 28.39 1.84 4.56
N TYR A 369 28.65 2.59 5.62
CA TYR A 369 29.64 3.68 5.62
C TYR A 369 29.43 4.69 4.48
N GLY A 370 28.16 4.93 4.11
CA GLY A 370 27.76 5.86 3.07
C GLY A 370 26.78 6.92 3.56
N TYR A 371 26.59 7.95 2.74
CA TYR A 371 25.55 8.95 2.91
C TYR A 371 24.49 8.80 1.81
N LEU A 372 23.35 8.24 2.18
CA LEU A 372 22.15 8.30 1.35
C LEU A 372 21.38 9.58 1.70
N VAL A 373 21.17 10.46 0.73
CA VAL A 373 20.43 11.71 0.95
C VAL A 373 18.93 11.41 1.15
N LEU A 374 18.32 10.64 0.24
CA LEU A 374 16.90 10.30 0.27
C LEU A 374 16.64 8.85 -0.13
N LEU A 375 15.89 8.13 0.70
CA LEU A 375 15.22 6.87 0.34
C LEU A 375 13.72 7.11 0.33
N THR A 376 13.07 6.80 -0.78
CA THR A 376 11.61 6.80 -0.89
C THR A 376 11.14 5.40 -1.29
N ILE A 377 10.22 4.85 -0.50
CA ILE A 377 9.47 3.64 -0.80
C ILE A 377 8.00 4.03 -0.79
N ASN A 378 7.32 3.86 -1.92
CA ASN A 378 5.94 4.27 -2.07
C ASN A 378 5.16 3.32 -2.99
N ASN A 379 3.87 3.12 -2.67
CA ASN A 379 2.95 2.29 -3.47
C ASN A 379 3.53 0.90 -3.79
N SER A 380 4.26 0.29 -2.85
CA SER A 380 5.06 -0.90 -3.13
C SER A 380 4.75 -2.03 -2.15
N THR A 381 4.99 -3.26 -2.59
CA THR A 381 4.74 -4.47 -1.80
C THR A 381 6.04 -5.24 -1.57
N PHE A 382 6.31 -5.58 -0.32
CA PHE A 382 7.46 -6.39 0.09
C PHE A 382 6.96 -7.68 0.74
N ASN A 383 7.27 -8.81 0.12
CA ASN A 383 6.85 -10.14 0.56
C ASN A 383 8.08 -10.99 0.94
N ASN A 384 8.17 -11.42 2.19
CA ASN A 384 9.27 -12.29 2.66
C ASN A 384 10.65 -11.69 2.39
N VAL A 385 10.81 -10.40 2.76
CA VAL A 385 12.04 -9.62 2.60
C VAL A 385 12.69 -9.40 3.96
N ALA A 386 14.00 -9.62 4.04
CA ALA A 386 14.77 -9.52 5.28
C ALA A 386 14.18 -10.34 6.46
N PRO A 387 13.84 -11.63 6.27
CA PRO A 387 13.15 -12.42 7.29
C PRO A 387 13.90 -12.47 8.63
N GLY A 388 15.24 -12.50 8.61
CA GLY A 388 16.09 -12.61 9.81
C GLY A 388 17.06 -11.44 10.04
N ARG A 389 16.93 -10.35 9.29
CA ARG A 389 17.87 -9.21 9.28
C ARG A 389 17.12 -7.90 9.39
N ALA A 390 17.83 -6.78 9.43
CA ALA A 390 17.18 -5.48 9.32
C ALA A 390 16.73 -5.23 7.88
N PHE A 391 15.64 -4.49 7.72
CA PHE A 391 15.11 -4.16 6.41
C PHE A 391 15.96 -3.05 5.76
N ILE A 392 16.08 -1.89 6.41
CA ILE A 392 16.94 -0.78 5.99
C ILE A 392 18.12 -0.62 6.95
N ARG A 393 19.32 -0.59 6.40
CA ARG A 393 20.55 -0.21 7.09
C ARG A 393 21.20 0.99 6.43
N LEU A 394 21.42 2.03 7.23
CA LEU A 394 22.24 3.19 6.87
C LEU A 394 23.28 3.39 7.97
N ASP A 395 24.52 2.93 7.73
CA ASP A 395 25.58 3.05 8.73
C ASP A 395 26.13 4.48 8.86
N ASP A 396 26.81 4.72 9.98
CA ASP A 396 27.37 6.02 10.27
C ASP A 396 28.58 6.33 9.36
N ALA A 397 28.41 7.32 8.49
CA ALA A 397 29.47 7.97 7.71
C ALA A 397 29.52 9.48 7.96
N SER A 398 28.81 9.97 8.99
CA SER A 398 28.54 11.40 9.18
C SER A 398 29.79 12.25 9.40
N SER A 399 30.92 11.66 9.81
CA SER A 399 32.20 12.36 9.90
C SER A 399 32.70 12.87 8.54
N ASN A 400 32.34 12.18 7.46
CA ASN A 400 32.69 12.56 6.09
C ASN A 400 31.70 13.58 5.51
N TYR A 401 30.53 13.74 6.14
CA TYR A 401 29.42 14.56 5.66
C TYR A 401 28.83 15.42 6.79
N PRO A 402 29.63 16.35 7.37
CA PRO A 402 29.19 17.13 8.52
C PRO A 402 27.99 18.02 8.18
N GLY A 403 26.97 18.00 9.04
CA GLY A 403 25.75 18.80 8.90
C GLY A 403 24.73 18.25 7.90
N MET A 404 24.98 17.09 7.29
CA MET A 404 24.04 16.43 6.38
C MET A 404 23.00 15.61 7.15
N ASN A 405 21.86 15.34 6.49
CA ASN A 405 20.73 14.57 7.04
C ASN A 405 20.32 13.48 6.05
N SER A 406 20.25 12.22 6.49
CA SER A 406 19.66 11.13 5.70
C SER A 406 18.16 11.07 5.92
N VAL A 407 17.37 11.16 4.85
CA VAL A 407 15.91 11.10 4.91
C VAL A 407 15.42 9.75 4.38
N VAL A 408 14.51 9.11 5.11
CA VAL A 408 13.83 7.88 4.70
C VAL A 408 12.33 8.09 4.80
N GLU A 409 11.62 7.92 3.69
CA GLU A 409 10.18 7.98 3.59
C GLU A 409 9.62 6.64 3.11
N VAL A 410 8.78 6.02 3.92
CA VAL A 410 8.07 4.78 3.58
C VAL A 410 6.58 5.07 3.66
N LYS A 411 5.90 5.02 2.52
CA LYS A 411 4.51 5.45 2.37
C LYS A 411 3.69 4.42 1.60
N ASN A 412 2.40 4.31 1.92
CA ASN A 412 1.43 3.60 1.08
C ASN A 412 1.93 2.22 0.63
N SER A 413 2.54 1.43 1.52
CA SER A 413 3.23 0.19 1.14
C SER A 413 2.81 -0.98 2.02
N THR A 414 2.75 -2.17 1.43
CA THR A 414 2.39 -3.41 2.12
C THR A 414 3.64 -4.24 2.41
N PHE A 415 3.83 -4.65 3.66
CA PHE A 415 4.94 -5.46 4.14
C PHE A 415 4.39 -6.75 4.73
N TYR A 416 4.52 -7.84 3.99
CA TYR A 416 4.08 -9.17 4.41
C TYR A 416 5.28 -10.06 4.71
N LYS A 417 5.32 -10.66 5.90
CA LYS A 417 6.44 -11.54 6.32
C LYS A 417 7.82 -10.84 6.26
N VAL A 418 7.87 -9.52 6.44
CA VAL A 418 9.12 -8.77 6.59
C VAL A 418 9.62 -8.87 8.03
N ASN A 419 10.92 -9.04 8.26
CA ASN A 419 11.50 -9.21 9.60
C ASN A 419 10.79 -10.28 10.47
N ASN A 420 10.33 -11.37 9.86
CA ASN A 420 9.38 -12.31 10.46
C ASN A 420 9.99 -13.52 11.20
N THR A 421 11.31 -13.64 11.31
CA THR A 421 11.97 -14.77 12.00
C THR A 421 12.78 -14.38 13.23
N VAL A 422 12.97 -13.07 13.48
CA VAL A 422 13.79 -12.57 14.60
C VAL A 422 13.22 -11.29 15.21
N THR A 423 12.88 -11.34 16.49
CA THR A 423 12.26 -10.21 17.23
C THR A 423 13.19 -9.04 17.54
N SER A 424 14.50 -9.26 17.47
CA SER A 424 15.51 -8.26 17.83
C SER A 424 16.02 -7.41 16.66
N LYS A 425 15.49 -7.63 15.46
CA LYS A 425 15.89 -6.93 14.23
C LYS A 425 14.92 -5.80 13.91
N GLY A 426 15.50 -4.66 13.54
CA GLY A 426 14.75 -3.44 13.25
C GLY A 426 14.40 -3.34 11.78
N PHE A 427 13.21 -2.84 11.48
CA PHE A 427 12.88 -2.32 10.15
C PHE A 427 13.86 -1.19 9.77
N PHE A 428 14.15 -0.29 10.72
CA PHE A 428 15.15 0.77 10.63
C PHE A 428 16.39 0.46 11.48
N TYR A 429 17.49 0.13 10.82
CA TYR A 429 18.85 0.13 11.38
C TYR A 429 19.61 1.34 10.85
N VAL A 430 19.15 2.55 11.22
CA VAL A 430 19.68 3.82 10.71
C VAL A 430 20.58 4.45 11.76
N ARG A 431 21.87 4.56 11.47
CA ARG A 431 22.92 5.07 12.36
C ARG A 431 23.64 6.30 11.82
N PHE A 432 23.34 6.74 10.60
CA PHE A 432 23.79 8.04 10.10
C PHE A 432 23.33 9.13 11.09
N LYS A 433 24.29 9.90 11.62
CA LYS A 433 24.12 10.69 12.85
C LYS A 433 22.87 11.58 12.90
N THR A 434 22.54 12.23 11.79
CA THR A 434 21.32 13.03 11.66
C THR A 434 20.47 12.36 10.60
N ASN A 435 19.32 11.83 11.01
CA ASN A 435 18.39 11.15 10.12
C ASN A 435 16.95 11.56 10.41
N THR A 436 16.08 11.47 9.41
CA THR A 436 14.64 11.73 9.49
C THR A 436 13.90 10.53 8.90
N LEU A 437 12.92 9.99 9.64
CA LEU A 437 12.24 8.75 9.29
C LEU A 437 10.72 8.99 9.30
N LEU A 438 10.08 8.73 8.16
CA LEU A 438 8.63 8.77 7.99
C LEU A 438 8.14 7.36 7.65
N PHE A 439 7.13 6.89 8.38
CA PHE A 439 6.45 5.62 8.14
C PHE A 439 4.93 5.88 8.17
N LYS A 440 4.34 6.09 6.99
CA LYS A 440 2.96 6.59 6.86
C LYS A 440 2.11 5.71 5.96
N ASN A 441 0.86 5.45 6.36
CA ASN A 441 -0.12 4.74 5.54
C ASN A 441 0.37 3.35 5.08
N ASN A 442 1.15 2.65 5.91
CA ASN A 442 1.68 1.34 5.58
C ASN A 442 0.92 0.22 6.29
N LEU A 443 0.86 -0.93 5.63
CA LEU A 443 0.27 -2.16 6.13
C LEU A 443 1.37 -3.16 6.46
N MET A 444 1.59 -3.43 7.74
CA MET A 444 2.57 -4.40 8.23
C MET A 444 1.86 -5.67 8.71
N VAL A 445 2.19 -6.82 8.10
CA VAL A 445 1.47 -8.08 8.30
C VAL A 445 2.43 -9.24 8.53
N GLN A 446 2.18 -10.01 9.58
CA GLN A 446 3.00 -11.18 9.96
C GLN A 446 4.50 -10.84 10.12
N SER A 447 4.81 -9.85 10.95
CA SER A 447 6.18 -9.47 11.26
C SER A 447 6.48 -9.67 12.73
N GLU A 448 7.67 -10.21 13.01
CA GLU A 448 8.19 -10.38 14.36
C GLU A 448 9.11 -9.21 14.75
N GLY A 449 9.47 -8.35 13.80
CA GLY A 449 10.46 -7.29 13.98
C GLY A 449 9.99 -6.14 14.87
N ILE A 450 10.89 -5.19 15.09
CA ILE A 450 10.62 -3.90 15.74
C ILE A 450 10.93 -2.76 14.77
N PHE A 451 10.59 -1.51 15.09
CA PHE A 451 11.11 -0.40 14.28
C PHE A 451 12.62 -0.27 14.41
N SER A 452 13.12 -0.12 15.63
CA SER A 452 14.54 -0.03 15.92
C SER A 452 14.78 -0.17 17.41
N LYS A 453 16.01 -0.45 17.81
CA LYS A 453 16.52 -0.33 19.19
C LYS A 453 17.79 0.53 19.27
N GLU A 454 18.22 1.07 18.14
CA GLU A 454 19.49 1.77 18.02
C GLU A 454 19.34 3.21 18.51
N SER A 455 20.19 3.63 19.44
CA SER A 455 20.14 4.98 20.01
C SER A 455 20.41 6.10 18.99
N LYS A 456 21.05 5.78 17.86
CA LYS A 456 21.32 6.70 16.76
C LYS A 456 20.19 6.79 15.74
N THR A 457 19.24 5.86 15.75
CA THR A 457 18.03 5.97 14.92
C THR A 457 17.18 7.08 15.53
N SER A 458 16.73 8.05 14.73
CA SER A 458 15.80 9.09 15.17
C SER A 458 14.44 8.50 15.50
N ASP A 459 13.59 9.26 16.20
CA ASP A 459 12.19 8.83 16.38
C ASP A 459 11.48 8.77 15.03
N ILE A 460 10.60 7.78 14.88
CA ILE A 460 9.89 7.54 13.63
C ILE A 460 8.63 8.38 13.66
N ILE A 461 8.41 9.17 12.60
CA ILE A 461 7.15 9.88 12.39
C ILE A 461 6.16 8.88 11.80
N CYS A 462 5.22 8.42 12.61
CA CYS A 462 4.18 7.47 12.20
C CYS A 462 2.84 8.17 11.95
N GLU A 463 2.10 7.72 10.94
CA GLU A 463 0.76 8.24 10.63
C GLU A 463 -0.06 7.17 9.87
N ASN A 464 -1.28 6.89 10.32
CA ASN A 464 -2.25 6.04 9.61
C ASN A 464 -1.75 4.63 9.23
N ASN A 465 -0.96 3.96 10.08
CA ASN A 465 -0.46 2.60 9.82
C ASN A 465 -1.42 1.53 10.35
N ASN A 466 -1.33 0.32 9.78
CA ASN A 466 -2.02 -0.87 10.28
C ASN A 466 -1.02 -1.99 10.57
N TYR A 467 -1.15 -2.65 11.71
CA TYR A 467 -0.29 -3.77 12.13
C TYR A 467 -1.16 -5.00 12.44
N PHE A 468 -1.13 -6.00 11.57
CA PHE A 468 -1.84 -7.25 11.78
C PHE A 468 -0.86 -8.40 12.01
N ASN A 469 -0.95 -9.06 13.18
CA ASN A 469 0.07 -10.03 13.62
C ASN A 469 1.50 -9.46 13.55
N ALA A 470 1.66 -8.21 13.99
CA ALA A 470 2.95 -7.52 14.08
C ALA A 470 3.06 -6.71 15.39
N PRO A 471 2.90 -7.35 16.56
CA PRO A 471 2.69 -6.66 17.84
C PRO A 471 3.89 -5.84 18.31
N ASN A 472 5.11 -6.26 17.96
CA ASN A 472 6.35 -5.65 18.45
C ASN A 472 6.58 -4.22 17.91
N TYR A 473 5.87 -3.80 16.86
CA TYR A 473 5.85 -2.39 16.42
C TYR A 473 4.99 -1.50 17.31
N LEU A 474 4.12 -2.08 18.14
CA LEU A 474 3.20 -1.39 19.04
C LEU A 474 3.72 -1.32 20.47
N ASP A 475 4.32 -2.39 20.97
CA ASP A 475 4.75 -2.50 22.37
C ASP A 475 6.26 -2.74 22.56
N GLY A 476 7.00 -2.94 21.47
CA GLY A 476 8.45 -3.20 21.49
C GLY A 476 8.83 -4.61 21.95
N GLY A 477 7.84 -5.45 22.27
CA GLY A 477 8.01 -6.78 22.83
C GLY A 477 8.92 -6.79 24.07
N ALA A 478 9.77 -7.81 24.17
CA ALA A 478 10.74 -7.94 25.25
C ALA A 478 12.04 -7.11 25.05
N ILE A 479 12.08 -6.22 24.07
CA ILE A 479 13.30 -5.49 23.68
C ILE A 479 13.35 -4.12 24.36
N THR A 480 14.25 -3.99 25.34
CA THR A 480 14.49 -2.70 26.01
C THR A 480 14.96 -1.64 25.03
N GLY A 481 14.31 -0.47 25.04
CA GLY A 481 14.64 0.65 24.17
C GLY A 481 14.15 0.49 22.72
N ALA A 482 13.29 -0.50 22.46
CA ALA A 482 12.60 -0.59 21.18
C ALA A 482 11.73 0.65 20.93
N LYS A 483 11.79 1.13 19.69
CA LYS A 483 10.92 2.18 19.18
C LYS A 483 9.62 1.56 18.68
N ILE A 484 8.53 2.27 18.90
CA ILE A 484 7.16 1.82 18.64
C ILE A 484 6.34 2.91 17.95
N ASP A 485 5.26 2.50 17.29
CA ASP A 485 4.23 3.41 16.80
C ASP A 485 3.34 3.86 17.97
N THR A 486 3.29 5.16 18.21
CA THR A 486 2.40 5.76 19.24
C THR A 486 1.28 6.59 18.63
N ALA A 487 1.16 6.61 17.29
CA ALA A 487 0.23 7.46 16.54
C ALA A 487 -1.17 6.83 16.38
N SER A 488 -1.62 6.06 17.38
CA SER A 488 -2.92 5.35 17.37
C SER A 488 -3.15 4.50 16.11
N PRO A 489 -2.28 3.53 15.81
CA PRO A 489 -2.39 2.72 14.60
C PRO A 489 -3.59 1.76 14.65
N MET A 490 -4.00 1.30 13.48
CA MET A 490 -5.00 0.25 13.32
C MET A 490 -4.37 -1.14 13.52
N MET A 491 -5.23 -2.12 13.84
CA MET A 491 -4.84 -3.53 14.07
C MET A 491 -5.81 -4.48 13.36
N GLU A 492 -6.40 -4.03 12.27
CA GLU A 492 -7.43 -4.75 11.53
C GLU A 492 -6.79 -5.85 10.67
N ASP A 493 -7.46 -7.01 10.58
CA ASP A 493 -7.10 -8.07 9.63
C ASP A 493 -7.38 -7.56 8.20
N PRO A 494 -6.39 -7.57 7.29
CA PRO A 494 -6.64 -7.21 5.90
C PRO A 494 -7.48 -8.24 5.16
N GLU A 495 -7.61 -9.47 5.67
CA GLU A 495 -8.33 -10.57 5.02
C GLU A 495 -7.80 -10.80 3.58
N PHE A 496 -6.47 -10.90 3.45
CA PHE A 496 -5.82 -11.12 2.16
C PHE A 496 -6.36 -12.37 1.46
N GLU A 497 -6.62 -12.25 0.16
CA GLU A 497 -7.22 -13.33 -0.64
C GLU A 497 -6.30 -14.57 -0.77
N ASP A 498 -5.05 -14.39 -1.20
CA ASP A 498 -4.08 -15.50 -1.33
C ASP A 498 -2.61 -15.04 -1.14
N PRO A 499 -2.24 -14.62 0.09
CA PRO A 499 -0.94 -13.98 0.34
C PRO A 499 0.26 -14.93 0.19
N ASP A 500 0.05 -16.25 0.26
CA ASP A 500 1.12 -17.24 0.06
C ASP A 500 1.53 -17.34 -1.42
N ASN A 501 0.65 -16.98 -2.36
CA ASN A 501 0.94 -16.88 -3.79
C ASN A 501 1.19 -15.43 -4.25
N GLY A 502 1.31 -14.48 -3.32
CA GLY A 502 1.60 -13.08 -3.61
C GLY A 502 0.38 -12.24 -3.99
N ASP A 503 -0.83 -12.76 -3.79
CA ASP A 503 -2.07 -12.00 -3.92
C ASP A 503 -2.44 -11.37 -2.57
N PHE A 504 -2.21 -10.06 -2.47
CA PHE A 504 -2.48 -9.31 -1.25
C PHE A 504 -3.78 -8.51 -1.32
N THR A 505 -4.67 -8.84 -2.27
CA THR A 505 -5.99 -8.20 -2.41
C THR A 505 -6.70 -8.17 -1.05
N ILE A 506 -7.09 -6.99 -0.60
CA ILE A 506 -7.63 -6.73 0.73
C ILE A 506 -9.13 -7.03 0.74
N GLY A 507 -9.53 -8.13 1.39
CA GLY A 507 -10.93 -8.49 1.60
C GLY A 507 -11.65 -7.56 2.58
N ASN A 508 -10.93 -6.97 3.54
CA ASN A 508 -11.49 -6.04 4.50
C ASN A 508 -11.82 -4.68 3.84
N GLY A 509 -13.08 -4.51 3.44
CA GLY A 509 -13.55 -3.32 2.72
C GLY A 509 -13.36 -1.97 3.46
N THR A 510 -13.12 -1.99 4.77
CA THR A 510 -12.88 -0.77 5.56
C THR A 510 -11.41 -0.37 5.65
N LEU A 511 -10.49 -1.28 5.34
CA LEU A 511 -9.06 -1.06 5.42
C LEU A 511 -8.54 -0.42 4.12
N LYS A 512 -8.12 0.85 4.18
CA LYS A 512 -7.53 1.61 3.07
C LYS A 512 -6.11 2.09 3.39
N VAL A 513 -5.27 1.13 3.78
CA VAL A 513 -3.87 1.33 4.19
C VAL A 513 -3.00 0.28 3.54
N GLY A 514 -1.76 0.65 3.19
CA GLY A 514 -0.83 -0.21 2.46
C GLY A 514 -0.68 0.20 1.00
N ASP A 515 -0.21 -0.75 0.20
CA ASP A 515 -0.08 -0.60 -1.25
C ASP A 515 -1.47 -0.54 -1.92
N PRO A 516 -1.84 0.59 -2.56
CA PRO A 516 -3.16 0.76 -3.16
C PRO A 516 -3.50 -0.22 -4.28
N ARG A 517 -2.50 -0.91 -4.87
CA ARG A 517 -2.71 -1.96 -5.86
C ARG A 517 -3.67 -3.04 -5.37
N TRP A 518 -3.73 -3.25 -4.06
CA TRP A 518 -4.50 -4.33 -3.45
C TRP A 518 -5.83 -3.90 -2.85
N TYR A 519 -6.24 -2.64 -3.01
CA TYR A 519 -7.52 -2.18 -2.49
C TYR A 519 -8.68 -2.69 -3.34
N ASN A 520 -9.67 -3.28 -2.69
CA ASN A 520 -10.99 -3.51 -3.27
C ASN A 520 -11.86 -2.24 -3.27
#